data_AF-A0A9X4S695-F1
#
_entry.id   AF-A0A9X4S695-F1
#
_cell.length_a   1.000
_cell.length_b   1.000
_cell.length_c   1.000
_cell.angle_alpha   90.00
_cell.angle_beta   90.00
_cell.angle_gamma   90.00
#
_symmetry.space_group_name_H-M   'P 1'
#
loop_
_entity.id
_entity.type
_entity.pdbx_description
1 polymer ?
#
loop_
_entity_poly.entity_id
_entity_poly.type
_entity_poly.pdbx_seq_one_letter_code
_entity_poly.pdbx_strand_id
1 'polypeptide(L)'
;MELSERLKELRLEQKYTQQEIADKLGIIVESYRKYELGKRQPGKKSLEKLASVFNVSVSYLLGETNIRDTYEIVEIMEQLNEPRQKETIDFAKNKLIEQNSENKIIQLRSSLVSYEVATEQALSAGLGEGYTDNIETNTVYWDKNIDYDIGIPIKGDSMEPDYQSGQIALIKYQSCPDYDGQVCAVDNVSIGNAFIKCVTCQGDGMLLESLNVELNQYGERKFPDKKISWEDNPRIIGKVVAAFTPIEFNNIF
;
A
#
# COMPACT_ATOMS: atom_id res chain seq x y z
N MET A 1 18.05 21.15 9.61
CA MET A 1 19.37 21.73 9.89
C MET A 1 19.23 23.22 9.80
N GLU A 2 19.48 23.90 10.91
CA GLU A 2 19.28 25.34 11.05
C GLU A 2 20.42 26.14 10.41
N LEU A 3 20.19 27.41 10.09
CA LEU A 3 21.21 28.30 9.50
C LEU A 3 22.52 28.28 10.30
N SER A 4 22.45 28.32 11.63
CA SER A 4 23.63 28.33 12.50
C SER A 4 24.50 27.08 12.34
N GLU A 5 23.88 25.92 12.15
CA GLU A 5 24.56 24.64 11.91
C GLU A 5 25.22 24.66 10.52
N ARG A 6 24.47 25.07 9.48
CA ARG A 6 24.97 25.19 8.10
C ARG A 6 26.18 26.11 8.00
N LEU A 7 26.15 27.26 8.68
CA LEU A 7 27.27 28.21 8.67
C LEU A 7 28.54 27.60 9.28
N LYS A 8 28.38 26.87 10.39
CA LYS A 8 29.51 26.21 11.06
C LYS A 8 30.07 25.07 10.21
N GLU A 9 29.21 24.26 9.61
CA GLU A 9 29.61 23.17 8.71
C GLU A 9 30.37 23.70 7.49
N LEU A 10 29.80 24.64 6.74
CA LEU A 10 30.42 25.23 5.56
C LEU A 10 31.78 25.86 5.88
N ARG A 11 31.88 26.56 7.02
CA ARG A 11 33.15 27.13 7.48
C ARG A 11 34.21 26.04 7.70
N LEU A 12 33.84 24.96 8.38
CA LEU A 12 34.76 23.85 8.69
C LEU A 12 35.16 23.09 7.42
N GLU A 13 34.22 22.84 6.51
CA GLU A 13 34.48 22.20 5.21
C GLU A 13 35.51 22.98 4.39
N GLN A 14 35.40 24.32 4.37
CA GLN A 14 36.34 25.19 3.67
C GLN A 14 37.59 25.54 4.48
N LYS A 15 37.74 24.96 5.68
CA LYS A 15 38.88 25.16 6.59
C LYS A 15 39.11 26.61 7.03
N TYR A 16 38.03 27.39 7.13
CA TYR A 16 38.10 28.75 7.64
C TYR A 16 37.96 28.81 9.16
N THR A 17 38.59 29.80 9.77
CA THR A 17 38.39 30.23 11.15
C THR A 17 37.21 31.19 11.25
N GLN A 18 36.63 31.35 12.45
CA GLN A 18 35.56 32.33 12.67
C GLN A 18 36.05 33.76 12.36
N GLN A 19 37.34 34.03 12.57
CA GLN A 19 37.95 35.32 12.27
C GLN A 19 37.99 35.57 10.76
N GLU A 20 38.45 34.61 9.96
CA GLU A 20 38.54 34.76 8.50
C GLU A 20 37.18 35.00 7.85
N ILE A 21 36.11 34.36 8.32
CA ILE A 21 34.77 34.63 7.81
C ILE A 21 34.31 36.03 8.22
N ALA A 22 34.55 36.44 9.47
CA ALA A 22 34.20 37.78 9.94
C ALA A 22 34.91 38.87 9.12
N ASP A 23 36.19 38.66 8.80
CA ASP A 23 37.00 39.55 7.97
C ASP A 23 36.44 39.64 6.54
N LYS A 24 36.09 38.51 5.92
CA LYS A 24 35.44 38.46 4.60
C LYS A 24 34.09 39.19 4.57
N LEU A 25 33.33 39.15 5.66
CA LEU A 25 32.05 39.84 5.78
C LEU A 25 32.20 41.34 6.08
N GLY A 26 33.35 41.74 6.64
CA GLY A 26 33.59 43.08 7.18
C GLY A 26 32.83 43.32 8.49
N ILE A 27 32.74 42.31 9.35
CA ILE A 27 32.09 42.40 10.67
C ILE A 27 33.05 41.96 11.77
N ILE A 28 32.73 42.30 13.02
CA ILE A 28 33.50 41.80 14.18
C ILE A 28 33.27 40.29 14.38
N VAL A 29 34.31 39.56 14.80
CA VAL A 29 34.28 38.10 15.01
C VAL A 29 33.16 37.66 15.97
N GLU A 30 32.87 38.46 17.00
CA GLU A 30 31.81 38.19 17.96
C GLU A 30 30.41 38.21 17.31
N SER A 31 30.21 39.04 16.28
CA SER A 31 28.96 39.04 15.51
C SER A 31 28.81 37.76 14.71
N TYR A 32 29.87 37.29 14.06
CA TYR A 32 29.85 36.03 13.32
C TYR A 32 29.67 34.82 14.26
N ARG A 33 30.35 34.82 15.41
CA ARG A 33 30.17 33.79 16.45
C ARG A 33 28.71 33.70 16.91
N LYS A 34 28.02 34.83 17.07
CA LYS A 34 26.58 34.84 17.41
C LYS A 34 25.71 34.25 16.30
N TYR A 35 26.13 34.32 15.03
CA TYR A 35 25.44 33.63 13.93
C TYR A 35 25.57 32.11 14.05
N GLU A 36 26.79 31.58 14.22
CA GLU A 36 27.00 30.13 14.41
C GLU A 36 26.39 29.57 15.70
N LEU A 37 26.18 30.41 16.71
CA LEU A 37 25.48 30.03 17.94
C LEU A 37 23.95 30.17 17.85
N GLY A 38 23.41 30.65 16.72
CA GLY A 38 21.97 30.91 16.56
C GLY A 38 21.43 32.05 17.41
N LYS A 39 22.30 32.82 18.08
CA LYS A 39 21.92 33.95 18.96
C LYS A 39 21.59 35.22 18.19
N ARG A 40 21.95 35.29 16.91
CA ARG A 40 21.65 36.42 16.02
C ARG A 40 21.49 35.90 14.60
N GLN A 41 20.53 36.44 13.87
CA GLN A 41 20.35 36.17 12.45
C GLN A 41 21.16 37.16 11.60
N PRO A 42 21.88 36.73 10.54
CA PRO A 42 22.50 37.65 9.59
C PRO A 42 21.42 38.42 8.81
N GLY A 43 21.66 39.69 8.54
CA GLY A 43 20.78 40.47 7.65
C GLY A 43 20.98 40.10 6.18
N LYS A 44 20.09 40.57 5.29
CA LYS A 44 20.11 40.28 3.84
C LYS A 44 21.51 40.43 3.20
N LYS A 45 22.17 41.58 3.39
CA LYS A 45 23.52 41.82 2.85
C LYS A 45 24.57 40.83 3.37
N SER A 46 24.46 40.40 4.63
CA SER A 46 25.37 39.40 5.21
C SER A 46 25.08 38.02 4.65
N LEU A 47 23.81 37.65 4.46
CA LEU A 47 23.42 36.39 3.82
C LEU A 47 23.94 36.29 2.39
N GLU A 48 23.79 37.34 1.59
CA GLU A 48 24.30 37.39 0.20
C GLU A 48 25.83 37.21 0.16
N LYS A 49 26.57 37.89 1.07
CA LYS A 49 28.01 37.70 1.17
C LYS A 49 28.40 36.30 1.65
N LEU A 50 27.69 35.75 2.64
CA LEU A 50 27.92 34.39 3.13
C LEU A 50 27.70 33.36 2.02
N ALA A 51 26.61 33.50 1.27
CA ALA A 51 26.29 32.66 0.12
C ALA A 51 27.42 32.69 -0.92
N SER A 52 27.90 33.89 -1.26
CA SER A 52 29.04 34.06 -2.17
C SER A 52 30.35 33.48 -1.63
N VAL A 53 30.67 33.70 -0.35
CA VAL A 53 31.89 33.17 0.28
C VAL A 53 31.89 31.65 0.28
N PHE A 54 30.74 31.03 0.56
CA PHE A 54 30.61 29.58 0.62
C PHE A 54 30.26 28.91 -0.70
N ASN A 55 30.07 29.68 -1.77
CA ASN A 55 29.61 29.20 -3.07
C ASN A 55 28.34 28.34 -2.98
N VAL A 56 27.33 28.87 -2.27
CA VAL A 56 26.02 28.24 -2.09
C VAL A 56 24.91 29.26 -2.27
N SER A 57 23.67 28.82 -2.49
CA SER A 57 22.53 29.73 -2.55
C SER A 57 22.13 30.27 -1.16
N VAL A 58 21.49 31.45 -1.11
CA VAL A 58 20.90 31.97 0.14
C VAL A 58 19.80 31.02 0.65
N SER A 59 19.02 30.41 -0.24
CA SER A 59 18.02 29.40 0.12
C SER A 59 18.64 28.16 0.78
N TYR A 60 19.85 27.75 0.35
CA TYR A 60 20.61 26.74 1.07
C TYR A 60 21.07 27.26 2.44
N LEU A 61 21.50 28.51 2.60
CA LEU A 61 21.84 28.97 3.95
C LEU A 61 20.62 28.97 4.88
N LEU A 62 19.46 29.38 4.39
CA LEU A 62 18.25 29.57 5.18
C LEU A 62 17.49 28.29 5.53
N GLY A 63 17.90 27.12 5.04
CA GLY A 63 17.17 25.87 5.32
C GLY A 63 16.09 25.52 4.30
N GLU A 64 15.87 26.38 3.29
CA GLU A 64 14.76 26.24 2.32
C GLU A 64 15.00 25.10 1.32
N THR A 65 16.27 24.77 1.06
CA THR A 65 16.67 23.65 0.21
C THR A 65 17.90 22.94 0.77
N ASN A 66 18.08 21.67 0.44
CA ASN A 66 19.32 20.92 0.70
C ASN A 66 20.29 20.95 -0.48
N ILE A 67 19.89 21.57 -1.60
CA ILE A 67 20.72 21.76 -2.79
C ILE A 67 21.66 22.95 -2.51
N ARG A 68 22.95 22.65 -2.34
CA ARG A 68 24.00 23.65 -2.06
C ARG A 68 24.12 24.67 -3.17
N ASP A 69 24.18 24.16 -4.39
CA ASP A 69 24.41 24.95 -5.58
C ASP A 69 23.21 24.84 -6.54
N THR A 70 22.49 25.95 -6.69
CA THR A 70 21.48 26.11 -7.74
C THR A 70 22.01 26.92 -8.92
N TYR A 71 23.24 27.44 -8.83
CA TYR A 71 23.82 28.31 -9.84
C TYR A 71 24.12 27.54 -11.12
N GLU A 72 24.63 26.31 -11.06
CA GLU A 72 24.93 25.54 -12.29
C GLU A 72 23.69 25.38 -13.19
N ILE A 73 22.55 24.96 -12.63
CA ILE A 73 21.33 24.79 -13.44
C ILE A 73 20.77 26.13 -13.91
N VAL A 74 20.87 27.18 -13.11
CA VAL A 74 20.43 28.53 -13.49
C VAL A 74 21.30 29.10 -14.61
N GLU A 75 22.63 29.00 -14.49
CA GLU A 75 23.59 29.45 -15.50
C GLU A 75 23.42 28.73 -16.83
N ILE A 76 23.17 27.41 -16.80
CA ILE A 76 22.85 26.65 -18.01
C ILE A 76 21.51 27.14 -18.59
N MET A 77 20.48 27.28 -17.76
CA MET A 77 19.16 27.73 -18.21
C MET A 77 19.19 29.14 -18.83
N GLU A 78 19.99 30.06 -18.29
CA GLU A 78 20.18 31.41 -18.83
C GLU A 78 20.86 31.42 -20.22
N GLN A 79 21.68 30.42 -20.53
CA GLN A 79 22.32 30.25 -21.84
C GLN A 79 21.43 29.56 -22.88
N LEU A 80 20.40 28.84 -22.44
CA LEU A 80 19.43 28.19 -23.32
C LEU A 80 18.46 29.20 -23.92
N ASN A 81 18.00 28.93 -25.15
CA ASN A 81 16.89 29.68 -25.73
C ASN A 81 15.52 29.22 -25.17
N GLU A 82 14.49 30.05 -25.30
CA GLU A 82 13.17 29.76 -24.71
C GLU A 82 12.60 28.37 -25.04
N PRO A 83 12.69 27.85 -26.29
CA PRO A 83 12.23 26.50 -26.58
C PRO A 83 12.95 25.43 -25.75
N ARG A 84 14.28 25.51 -25.64
CA ARG A 84 15.10 24.54 -24.88
C ARG A 84 14.92 24.68 -23.37
N GLN A 85 14.69 25.88 -22.86
CA GLN A 85 14.33 26.09 -21.46
C GLN A 85 13.02 25.36 -21.13
N LYS A 86 12.01 25.49 -21.99
CA LYS A 86 10.73 24.80 -21.82
C LYS A 86 10.89 23.28 -21.84
N GLU A 87 11.62 22.74 -22.81
CA GLU A 87 11.92 21.30 -22.88
C GLU A 87 12.62 20.79 -21.61
N THR A 88 13.56 21.57 -21.07
CA THR A 88 14.29 21.19 -19.85
C THR A 88 13.35 21.15 -18.63
N ILE A 89 12.46 22.14 -18.50
CA ILE A 89 11.45 22.18 -17.43
C ILE A 89 10.48 20.99 -17.55
N ASP A 90 10.01 20.70 -18.76
CA ASP A 90 9.09 19.60 -19.00
C ASP A 90 9.76 18.25 -18.71
N PHE A 91 11.03 18.09 -19.08
CA PHE A 91 11.83 16.92 -18.71
C PHE A 91 11.95 16.76 -17.19
N ALA A 92 12.29 17.83 -16.46
CA ALA A 92 12.39 17.80 -15.01
C ALA A 92 11.05 17.45 -14.33
N LYS A 93 9.92 17.98 -14.83
CA LYS A 93 8.58 17.63 -14.36
C LYS A 93 8.27 16.16 -14.60
N ASN A 94 8.58 15.62 -15.78
CA ASN A 94 8.37 14.22 -16.09
C ASN A 94 9.19 13.31 -15.17
N LYS A 95 10.45 13.66 -14.90
CA LYS A 95 11.27 12.92 -13.92
C LYS A 95 10.69 12.92 -12.52
N LEU A 96 10.08 14.03 -12.09
CA LEU A 96 9.39 14.09 -10.81
C LEU A 96 8.13 13.20 -10.79
N ILE A 97 7.38 13.16 -11.89
CA ILE A 97 6.21 12.27 -12.03
C ILE A 97 6.62 10.80 -12.00
N GLU A 98 7.68 10.43 -12.72
CA GLU A 98 8.28 9.09 -12.70
C GLU A 98 8.64 8.69 -11.27
N GLN A 99 9.43 9.50 -10.57
CA GLN A 99 9.83 9.26 -9.18
C GLN A 99 8.63 9.07 -8.23
N ASN A 100 7.61 9.91 -8.36
CA ASN A 100 6.41 9.81 -7.51
C ASN A 100 5.61 8.54 -7.80
N SER A 101 5.57 8.11 -9.06
CA SER A 101 4.90 6.87 -9.47
C SER A 101 5.63 5.64 -8.92
N GLU A 102 6.96 5.62 -9.02
CA GLU A 102 7.82 4.59 -8.44
C GLU A 102 7.64 4.51 -6.91
N ASN A 103 7.66 5.65 -6.22
CA ASN A 103 7.45 5.71 -4.77
C ASN A 103 6.08 5.16 -4.37
N LYS A 104 5.04 5.43 -5.14
CA LYS A 104 3.71 4.85 -4.90
C LYS A 104 3.71 3.33 -5.05
N ILE A 105 4.42 2.79 -6.03
CA ILE A 105 4.58 1.34 -6.22
C ILE A 105 5.33 0.72 -5.04
N ILE A 106 6.43 1.34 -4.61
CA ILE A 106 7.20 0.89 -3.45
C ILE A 106 6.32 0.89 -2.19
N GLN A 107 5.57 1.97 -1.98
CA GLN A 107 4.65 2.08 -0.85
C GLN A 107 3.57 0.99 -0.89
N LEU A 108 2.94 0.77 -2.05
CA LEU A 108 1.97 -0.30 -2.24
C LEU A 108 2.57 -1.67 -1.89
N ARG A 109 3.75 -1.99 -2.43
CA ARG A 109 4.46 -3.25 -2.12
C ARG A 109 4.74 -3.39 -0.63
N SER A 110 5.16 -2.31 0.04
CA SER A 110 5.41 -2.31 1.49
C SER A 110 4.14 -2.45 2.34
N SER A 111 2.97 -2.14 1.77
CA SER A 111 1.67 -2.25 2.42
C SER A 111 0.94 -3.57 2.15
N LEU A 112 1.44 -4.39 1.22
CA LEU A 112 0.81 -5.67 0.91
C LEU A 112 0.90 -6.62 2.10
N VAL A 113 -0.23 -7.24 2.42
CA VAL A 113 -0.36 -8.27 3.44
C VAL A 113 -0.46 -9.61 2.73
N SER A 114 0.31 -10.59 3.20
CA SER A 114 0.26 -11.97 2.71
C SER A 114 -0.92 -12.72 3.32
N TYR A 115 -1.66 -13.44 2.49
CA TYR A 115 -2.76 -14.31 2.89
C TYR A 115 -2.47 -15.73 2.41
N GLU A 116 -2.51 -16.68 3.34
CA GLU A 116 -2.52 -18.11 3.05
C GLU A 116 -3.91 -18.56 2.59
N VAL A 117 -3.95 -19.15 1.40
CA VAL A 117 -5.18 -19.58 0.71
C VAL A 117 -5.09 -21.06 0.39
N ALA A 118 -6.16 -21.82 0.62
CA ALA A 118 -6.21 -23.24 0.32
C ALA A 118 -6.07 -23.50 -1.18
N THR A 119 -5.22 -24.46 -1.57
CA THR A 119 -5.09 -24.89 -2.97
C THR A 119 -6.31 -25.72 -3.38
N GLU A 120 -6.64 -25.67 -4.67
CA GLU A 120 -7.75 -26.45 -5.24
C GLU A 120 -7.57 -27.97 -5.10
N GLN A 121 -6.34 -28.44 -4.84
CA GLN A 121 -5.97 -29.86 -4.73
C GLN A 121 -6.09 -30.43 -3.31
N ALA A 122 -6.50 -29.63 -2.31
CA ALA A 122 -6.69 -30.12 -0.93
C ALA A 122 -7.96 -30.98 -0.74
N LEU A 123 -8.80 -31.14 -1.76
CA LEU A 123 -9.95 -32.07 -1.77
C LEU A 123 -9.60 -33.33 -2.57
N SER A 124 -8.71 -34.17 -2.03
CA SER A 124 -8.38 -35.47 -2.63
C SER A 124 -8.68 -36.64 -1.68
N ALA A 125 -9.62 -37.46 -2.15
CA ALA A 125 -9.91 -38.86 -1.81
C ALA A 125 -10.67 -39.20 -0.51
N GLY A 126 -11.74 -39.98 -0.68
CA GLY A 126 -12.68 -40.42 0.34
C GLY A 126 -12.09 -41.24 1.49
N LEU A 127 -12.96 -41.39 2.51
CA LEU A 127 -12.76 -41.89 3.88
C LEU A 127 -12.36 -40.81 4.89
N GLY A 128 -13.37 -40.05 5.31
CA GLY A 128 -13.53 -39.50 6.66
C GLY A 128 -12.27 -39.26 7.49
N GLU A 129 -11.51 -38.25 7.15
CA GLU A 129 -10.84 -37.41 8.14
C GLU A 129 -11.34 -35.98 7.94
N GLY A 130 -11.66 -35.28 9.02
CA GLY A 130 -12.14 -33.90 8.95
C GLY A 130 -11.08 -32.96 8.37
N TYR A 131 -11.33 -31.65 8.40
CA TYR A 131 -10.30 -30.62 8.26
C TYR A 131 -9.13 -30.91 9.22
N THR A 132 -8.15 -31.70 8.80
CA THR A 132 -6.94 -32.08 9.55
C THR A 132 -5.76 -31.39 8.89
N ASP A 133 -5.20 -30.40 9.59
CA ASP A 133 -3.81 -29.91 9.69
C ASP A 133 -2.86 -29.82 8.47
N ASN A 134 -3.21 -30.31 7.27
CA ASN A 134 -2.34 -30.38 6.08
C ASN A 134 -3.07 -29.91 4.80
N ILE A 135 -3.83 -28.82 4.88
CA ILE A 135 -4.31 -28.14 3.67
C ILE A 135 -3.08 -27.48 3.02
N GLU A 136 -2.72 -27.92 1.82
CA GLU A 136 -1.73 -27.19 1.03
C GLU A 136 -2.25 -25.78 0.76
N THR A 137 -1.45 -24.76 1.08
CA THR A 137 -1.79 -23.36 0.84
C THR A 137 -0.84 -22.73 -0.16
N ASN A 138 -1.34 -21.70 -0.85
CA ASN A 138 -0.52 -20.74 -1.57
C ASN A 138 -0.67 -19.34 -0.96
N THR A 139 0.42 -18.59 -1.00
CA THR A 139 0.41 -17.19 -0.54
C THR A 139 -0.06 -16.26 -1.65
N VAL A 140 -1.05 -15.43 -1.34
CA VAL A 140 -1.51 -14.32 -2.19
C VAL A 140 -1.40 -13.00 -1.44
N TYR A 141 -1.57 -11.87 -2.13
CA TYR A 141 -1.39 -10.55 -1.53
C TYR A 141 -2.62 -9.65 -1.69
N TRP A 142 -2.86 -8.81 -0.68
CA TRP A 142 -3.88 -7.76 -0.71
C TRP A 142 -3.41 -6.50 0.02
N ASP A 143 -4.08 -5.37 -0.18
CA ASP A 143 -3.73 -4.06 0.40
C ASP A 143 -4.44 -3.75 1.73
N LYS A 144 -5.20 -4.71 2.25
CA LYS A 144 -5.89 -4.59 3.55
C LYS A 144 -5.43 -5.70 4.49
N ASN A 145 -5.49 -5.42 5.79
CA ASN A 145 -5.24 -6.40 6.85
C ASN A 145 -6.57 -6.77 7.51
N ILE A 146 -7.04 -7.99 7.29
CA ILE A 146 -8.28 -8.54 7.81
C ILE A 146 -7.93 -9.77 8.65
N ASP A 147 -8.46 -9.83 9.88
CA ASP A 147 -8.36 -11.02 10.70
C ASP A 147 -9.22 -12.14 10.11
N TYR A 148 -8.59 -13.29 9.83
CA TYR A 148 -9.19 -14.44 9.17
C TYR A 148 -8.51 -15.71 9.65
N ASP A 149 -9.13 -16.86 9.41
CA ASP A 149 -8.55 -18.15 9.76
C ASP A 149 -8.18 -18.97 8.53
N ILE A 150 -8.95 -18.89 7.44
CA ILE A 150 -8.60 -19.55 6.17
C ILE A 150 -9.08 -18.75 4.95
N GLY A 151 -8.25 -18.68 3.91
CA GLY A 151 -8.60 -18.12 2.61
C GLY A 151 -9.03 -19.23 1.63
N ILE A 152 -10.12 -19.01 0.89
CA ILE A 152 -10.65 -20.00 -0.06
C ILE A 152 -10.90 -19.32 -1.41
N PRO A 153 -10.43 -19.87 -2.55
CA PRO A 153 -10.75 -19.33 -3.86
C PRO A 153 -12.23 -19.51 -4.20
N ILE A 154 -12.86 -18.43 -4.65
CA ILE A 154 -14.25 -18.42 -5.12
C ILE A 154 -14.28 -18.94 -6.55
N LYS A 155 -15.11 -19.96 -6.79
CA LYS A 155 -15.38 -20.50 -8.11
C LYS A 155 -16.86 -20.43 -8.44
N GLY A 156 -17.15 -19.92 -9.64
CA GLY A 156 -18.50 -19.81 -10.17
C GLY A 156 -19.25 -18.58 -9.68
N ASP A 157 -20.41 -18.34 -10.28
CA ASP A 157 -20.98 -16.99 -10.35
C ASP A 157 -22.23 -16.84 -9.46
N SER A 158 -22.56 -17.88 -8.69
CA SER A 158 -23.82 -17.94 -7.93
C SER A 158 -23.95 -16.92 -6.80
N MET A 159 -22.86 -16.25 -6.43
CA MET A 159 -22.80 -15.24 -5.37
C MET A 159 -22.44 -13.86 -5.91
N GLU A 160 -22.43 -13.69 -7.23
CA GLU A 160 -22.30 -12.38 -7.88
C GLU A 160 -23.53 -11.49 -7.61
N PRO A 161 -23.36 -10.15 -7.62
CA PRO A 161 -22.14 -9.41 -7.94
C PRO A 161 -21.15 -9.29 -6.77
N ASP A 162 -21.57 -9.63 -5.56
CA ASP A 162 -20.83 -9.34 -4.32
C ASP A 162 -19.58 -10.23 -4.15
N TYR A 163 -19.62 -11.44 -4.69
CA TYR A 163 -18.52 -12.40 -4.68
C TYR A 163 -18.31 -12.96 -6.08
N GLN A 164 -17.19 -12.59 -6.70
CA GLN A 164 -16.89 -12.92 -8.09
C GLN A 164 -15.98 -14.13 -8.20
N SER A 165 -16.18 -14.92 -9.25
CA SER A 165 -15.29 -16.03 -9.59
C SER A 165 -13.85 -15.51 -9.76
N GLY A 166 -12.87 -16.18 -9.12
CA GLY A 166 -11.47 -15.77 -9.10
C GLY A 166 -11.07 -14.87 -7.92
N GLN A 167 -12.01 -14.39 -7.10
CA GLN A 167 -11.69 -13.75 -5.82
C GLN A 167 -11.29 -14.79 -4.76
N ILE A 168 -10.68 -14.33 -3.68
CA ILE A 168 -10.43 -15.09 -2.46
C ILE A 168 -11.43 -14.64 -1.39
N ALA A 169 -12.19 -15.56 -0.84
CA ALA A 169 -13.00 -15.35 0.35
C ALA A 169 -12.18 -15.61 1.60
N LEU A 170 -12.19 -14.66 2.53
CA LEU A 170 -11.59 -14.79 3.86
C LEU A 170 -12.64 -15.28 4.84
N ILE A 171 -12.37 -16.42 5.48
CA ILE A 171 -13.29 -17.09 6.39
C ILE A 171 -12.79 -16.96 7.83
N LYS A 172 -13.70 -16.62 8.75
CA LYS A 172 -13.44 -16.63 10.20
C LYS A 172 -14.30 -17.71 10.86
N TYR A 173 -13.66 -18.64 11.56
CA TYR A 173 -14.29 -19.63 12.43
C TYR A 173 -15.00 -18.94 13.59
N GLN A 174 -16.21 -19.38 13.91
CA GLN A 174 -16.98 -18.88 15.04
C GLN A 174 -17.48 -20.04 15.90
N SER A 175 -17.16 -20.01 17.19
CA SER A 175 -17.45 -21.10 18.14
C SER A 175 -18.92 -21.17 18.55
N CYS A 176 -19.69 -20.09 18.42
CA CYS A 176 -21.13 -20.03 18.71
C CYS A 176 -21.79 -19.08 17.71
N PRO A 177 -22.40 -19.58 16.64
CA PRO A 177 -22.68 -18.72 15.52
C PRO A 177 -24.16 -18.42 15.33
N ASP A 178 -24.43 -17.12 15.20
CA ASP A 178 -25.61 -16.64 14.49
C ASP A 178 -25.26 -16.54 13.00
N TYR A 179 -25.47 -17.64 12.28
CA TYR A 179 -25.23 -17.72 10.84
C TYR A 179 -26.47 -17.38 10.00
N ASP A 180 -27.60 -17.11 10.64
CA ASP A 180 -28.86 -16.88 9.93
C ASP A 180 -28.78 -15.59 9.10
N GLY A 181 -29.06 -15.70 7.81
CA GLY A 181 -28.89 -14.64 6.83
C GLY A 181 -27.44 -14.23 6.56
N GLN A 182 -26.43 -14.98 7.04
CA GLN A 182 -25.01 -14.66 6.82
C GLN A 182 -24.44 -15.42 5.63
N VAL A 183 -23.52 -14.79 4.90
CA VAL A 183 -22.73 -15.47 3.89
C VAL A 183 -21.64 -16.29 4.56
N CYS A 184 -21.73 -17.61 4.41
CA CYS A 184 -20.85 -18.57 5.07
C CYS A 184 -20.24 -19.53 4.06
N ALA A 185 -19.05 -20.03 4.39
CA ALA A 185 -18.49 -21.19 3.72
C ALA A 185 -19.07 -22.46 4.35
N VAL A 186 -19.70 -23.30 3.54
CA VAL A 186 -20.42 -24.51 3.95
C VAL A 186 -19.82 -25.70 3.21
N ASP A 187 -19.33 -26.66 3.96
CA ASP A 187 -18.87 -27.95 3.45
C ASP A 187 -19.99 -28.98 3.55
N ASN A 188 -20.27 -29.66 2.44
CA ASN A 188 -21.12 -30.84 2.42
C ASN A 188 -20.24 -32.08 2.34
N VAL A 189 -19.92 -32.62 3.52
CA VAL A 189 -19.04 -33.78 3.74
C VAL A 189 -19.49 -35.01 2.94
N SER A 190 -20.80 -35.18 2.74
CA SER A 190 -21.37 -36.33 2.02
C SER A 190 -21.14 -36.27 0.50
N ILE A 191 -20.90 -35.08 -0.06
CA ILE A 191 -20.74 -34.86 -1.52
C ILE A 191 -19.30 -34.41 -1.86
N GLY A 192 -18.51 -33.99 -0.87
CA GLY A 192 -17.13 -33.53 -1.04
C GLY A 192 -17.03 -32.15 -1.71
N ASN A 193 -18.06 -31.31 -1.57
CA ASN A 193 -18.13 -29.99 -2.18
C ASN A 193 -18.32 -28.91 -1.11
N ALA A 194 -17.49 -27.86 -1.18
CA ALA A 194 -17.65 -26.63 -0.39
C ALA A 194 -18.31 -25.53 -1.21
N PHE A 195 -19.18 -24.74 -0.56
CA PHE A 195 -19.93 -23.65 -1.18
C PHE A 195 -19.80 -22.38 -0.34
N ILE A 196 -19.85 -21.22 -0.99
CA ILE A 196 -20.14 -19.95 -0.30
C ILE A 196 -21.57 -19.59 -0.60
N LYS A 197 -22.40 -19.46 0.44
CA LYS A 197 -23.85 -19.24 0.33
C LYS A 197 -24.36 -18.36 1.46
N CYS A 198 -25.44 -17.63 1.20
CA CYS A 198 -26.23 -17.05 2.28
C CYS A 198 -26.97 -18.19 2.98
N VAL A 199 -26.75 -18.35 4.28
CA VAL A 199 -27.25 -19.48 5.07
C VAL A 199 -28.47 -19.03 5.85
N THR A 200 -29.56 -19.76 5.72
CA THR A 200 -30.75 -19.60 6.57
C THR A 200 -31.04 -20.93 7.28
N CYS A 201 -31.06 -20.92 8.61
CA CYS A 201 -31.31 -22.13 9.40
C CYS A 201 -32.81 -22.40 9.48
N GLN A 202 -33.24 -23.59 9.08
CA GLN A 202 -34.64 -24.03 9.11
C GLN A 202 -34.78 -25.27 10.01
N GLY A 203 -36.00 -25.53 10.50
CA GLY A 203 -36.21 -26.58 11.53
C GLY A 203 -35.63 -27.96 11.19
N ASP A 204 -35.73 -28.38 9.93
CA ASP A 204 -35.25 -29.68 9.44
C ASP A 204 -33.94 -29.62 8.64
N GLY A 205 -33.32 -28.44 8.51
CA GLY A 205 -32.08 -28.31 7.75
C GLY A 205 -31.60 -26.88 7.56
N MET A 206 -30.90 -26.65 6.47
CA MET A 206 -30.40 -25.33 6.06
C MET A 206 -30.87 -25.01 4.65
N LEU A 207 -31.21 -23.76 4.42
CA LEU A 207 -31.39 -23.21 3.09
C LEU A 207 -30.11 -22.45 2.71
N LEU A 208 -29.54 -22.84 1.56
CA LEU A 208 -28.39 -22.20 0.96
C LEU A 208 -28.86 -21.32 -0.20
N GLU A 209 -28.89 -20.01 0.03
CA GLU A 209 -29.40 -19.03 -0.91
C GLU A 209 -28.27 -18.48 -1.79
N SER A 210 -28.56 -18.40 -3.08
CA SER A 210 -27.67 -17.76 -4.06
C SER A 210 -27.99 -16.27 -4.15
N LEU A 211 -26.99 -15.40 -4.03
CA LEU A 211 -27.19 -13.95 -4.20
C LEU A 211 -27.43 -13.59 -5.67
N ASN A 212 -26.89 -14.38 -6.60
CA ASN A 212 -27.09 -14.12 -8.03
C ASN A 212 -28.52 -14.49 -8.46
N VAL A 213 -29.30 -13.48 -8.81
CA VAL A 213 -30.71 -13.57 -9.21
C VAL A 213 -30.95 -13.76 -10.72
N GLU A 214 -29.89 -14.00 -11.50
CA GLU A 214 -29.99 -14.21 -12.95
C GLU A 214 -30.97 -15.33 -13.31
N LEU A 215 -31.76 -15.11 -14.37
CA LEU A 215 -32.70 -16.08 -14.91
C LEU A 215 -32.15 -16.75 -16.16
N ASN A 216 -32.44 -18.03 -16.33
CA ASN A 216 -32.18 -18.76 -17.57
C ASN A 216 -33.18 -18.33 -18.67
N GLN A 217 -33.00 -18.86 -19.89
CA GLN A 217 -33.88 -18.57 -21.04
C GLN A 217 -35.36 -18.97 -20.85
N TYR A 218 -35.67 -19.74 -19.80
CA TYR A 218 -37.02 -20.18 -19.44
C TYR A 218 -37.64 -19.33 -18.31
N GLY A 219 -36.93 -18.31 -17.82
CA GLY A 219 -37.41 -17.44 -16.73
C GLY A 219 -37.22 -18.03 -15.33
N GLU A 220 -36.43 -19.09 -15.18
CA GLU A 220 -36.14 -19.73 -13.89
C GLU A 220 -34.78 -19.26 -13.36
N ARG A 221 -34.58 -19.26 -12.03
CA ARG A 221 -33.29 -18.93 -11.41
C ARG A 221 -32.18 -19.83 -11.98
N LYS A 222 -31.16 -19.22 -12.57
CA LYS A 222 -29.96 -19.91 -13.08
C LYS A 222 -29.20 -20.60 -11.95
N PHE A 223 -29.21 -19.99 -10.76
CA PHE A 223 -28.64 -20.53 -9.53
C PHE A 223 -29.76 -20.68 -8.48
N PRO A 224 -30.49 -21.80 -8.50
CA PRO A 224 -31.57 -22.03 -7.54
C PRO A 224 -31.02 -22.26 -6.12
N ASP A 225 -31.82 -21.91 -5.12
CA ASP A 225 -31.47 -22.14 -3.72
C ASP A 225 -31.50 -23.64 -3.40
N LYS A 226 -30.62 -24.05 -2.50
CA LYS A 226 -30.43 -25.47 -2.17
C LYS A 226 -30.81 -25.73 -0.71
N LYS A 227 -31.77 -26.62 -0.49
CA LYS A 227 -32.07 -27.14 0.85
C LYS A 227 -31.16 -28.33 1.16
N ILE A 228 -30.58 -28.35 2.36
CA ILE A 228 -29.76 -29.45 2.87
C ILE A 228 -30.36 -29.92 4.20
N SER A 229 -30.56 -31.23 4.34
CA SER A 229 -31.09 -31.82 5.59
C SER A 229 -30.02 -31.87 6.66
N TRP A 230 -30.39 -31.75 7.94
CA TRP A 230 -29.46 -32.04 9.03
C TRP A 230 -28.96 -33.49 9.01
N GLU A 231 -29.72 -34.42 8.42
CA GLU A 231 -29.32 -35.82 8.24
C GLU A 231 -28.10 -35.98 7.30
N ASP A 232 -27.88 -35.00 6.41
CA ASP A 232 -26.74 -34.99 5.48
C ASP A 232 -25.44 -34.50 6.14
N ASN A 233 -25.48 -34.16 7.43
CA ASN A 233 -24.39 -33.63 8.24
C ASN A 233 -23.66 -32.42 7.59
N PRO A 234 -24.36 -31.33 7.26
CA PRO A 234 -23.72 -30.13 6.74
C PRO A 234 -22.80 -29.51 7.79
N ARG A 235 -21.62 -29.04 7.36
CA ARG A 235 -20.67 -28.35 8.23
C ARG A 235 -20.50 -26.91 7.77
N ILE A 236 -20.84 -25.95 8.63
CA ILE A 236 -20.47 -24.55 8.41
C ILE A 236 -19.02 -24.39 8.84
N ILE A 237 -18.17 -24.02 7.89
CA ILE A 237 -16.75 -23.77 8.12
C ILE A 237 -16.63 -22.44 8.89
N GLY A 238 -17.28 -21.40 8.42
CA GLY A 238 -17.29 -20.10 9.10
C GLY A 238 -17.92 -19.00 8.26
N LYS A 239 -17.94 -17.79 8.81
CA LYS A 239 -18.49 -16.62 8.13
C LYS A 239 -17.47 -16.04 7.15
N VAL A 240 -17.94 -15.61 5.99
CA VAL A 240 -17.12 -14.81 5.06
C VAL A 240 -17.02 -13.39 5.61
N VAL A 241 -15.82 -12.98 5.99
CA VAL A 241 -15.55 -11.64 6.56
C VAL A 241 -15.10 -10.63 5.52
N ALA A 242 -14.53 -11.09 4.42
CA ALA A 242 -14.15 -10.28 3.27
C ALA A 242 -13.98 -11.15 2.02
N ALA A 243 -13.99 -10.52 0.85
CA ALA A 243 -13.54 -11.12 -0.40
C ALA A 243 -12.71 -10.11 -1.21
N PHE A 244 -11.68 -10.58 -1.92
CA PHE A 244 -10.79 -9.72 -2.69
C PHE A 244 -10.21 -10.41 -3.91
N THR A 245 -9.82 -9.63 -4.92
CA THR A 245 -9.03 -10.12 -6.04
C THR A 245 -7.54 -10.05 -5.68
N PRO A 246 -6.80 -11.17 -5.69
CA PRO A 246 -5.36 -11.18 -5.41
C PRO A 246 -4.58 -10.18 -6.25
N ILE A 247 -3.64 -9.49 -5.63
CA ILE A 247 -2.66 -8.67 -6.33
C ILE A 247 -1.51 -9.59 -6.75
N GLU A 248 -1.42 -9.90 -8.04
CA GLU A 248 -0.35 -10.75 -8.58
C GLU A 248 1.01 -10.08 -8.40
N PHE A 249 1.93 -10.76 -7.70
CA PHE A 249 3.28 -10.24 -7.47
C PHE A 249 4.06 -10.04 -8.79
N ASN A 250 3.77 -10.84 -9.82
CA ASN A 250 4.45 -10.82 -11.12
C ASN A 250 4.04 -9.64 -12.03
N ASN A 251 2.86 -9.05 -11.85
CA ASN A 251 2.42 -7.89 -12.64
C ASN A 251 2.95 -6.55 -12.10
N ILE A 252 3.85 -6.61 -11.12
CA ILE A 252 4.42 -5.43 -10.48
C ILE A 252 5.87 -5.18 -10.96
N PHE A 253 6.50 -6.09 -11.71
CA PHE A 253 7.89 -5.98 -12.17
C PHE A 253 8.01 -5.71 -13.67
#